data_AF-A0A9E3G2P9-F1
#
_entry.id   AF-A0A9E3G2P9-F1
#
_cell.length_a   1.000
_cell.length_b   1.000
_cell.length_c   1.000
_cell.angle_alpha   90.00
_cell.angle_beta   90.00
_cell.angle_gamma   90.00
#
_symmetry.space_group_name_H-M   'P 1'
#
loop_
_entity.id
_entity.type
_entity.pdbx_description
1 polymer ?
#
loop_
_entity_poly.entity_id
_entity_poly.type
_entity_poly.pdbx_seq_one_letter_code
_entity_poly.pdbx_strand_id
1 'polypeptide(L)'
;MNDELKRFIAEGAAGITPARLEKLIRLLPRIRLAVTQVHEFPHLADQVELLAEIIEDFHSGLSRDIPYTAVAESAFALFYVHKHIDIIPDHIPGMGRADDAAIVTTVFENYKQPFLAHVLAQRARKPVEG
;
A
#
# COMPACT_ATOMS: atom_id res chain seq x y z
N MET A 1 7.92 -3.09 18.26
CA MET A 1 7.68 -2.93 16.81
C MET A 1 8.94 -2.32 16.23
N ASN A 2 9.57 -2.94 15.22
CA ASN A 2 10.96 -2.66 14.84
C ASN A 2 11.14 -1.21 14.34
N ASP A 3 11.69 -0.33 15.16
CA ASP A 3 11.89 1.10 14.83
C ASP A 3 12.75 1.30 13.58
N GLU A 4 13.64 0.36 13.30
CA GLU A 4 14.46 0.31 12.10
C GLU A 4 13.62 0.15 10.82
N LEU A 5 12.60 -0.70 10.85
CA LEU A 5 11.70 -0.91 9.70
C LEU A 5 10.86 0.35 9.42
N LYS A 6 10.36 0.99 10.47
CA LYS A 6 9.64 2.27 10.35
C LYS A 6 10.53 3.35 9.75
N ARG A 7 11.78 3.42 10.20
CA ARG A 7 12.77 4.37 9.66
C ARG A 7 13.06 4.09 8.19
N PHE A 8 13.28 2.84 7.81
CA PHE A 8 13.47 2.43 6.42
C PHE A 8 12.30 2.87 5.52
N ILE A 9 11.06 2.64 5.99
CA ILE A 9 9.85 3.07 5.30
C ILE A 9 9.81 4.60 5.15
N ALA A 10 10.05 5.35 6.22
CA ALA A 10 10.02 6.81 6.20
C ALA A 10 11.09 7.41 5.28
N GLU A 11 12.32 6.87 5.31
CA GLU A 11 13.41 7.28 4.42
C GLU A 11 13.08 6.98 2.95
N GLY A 12 12.49 5.82 2.66
CA GLY A 12 12.02 5.46 1.33
C GLY A 12 10.87 6.35 0.83
N ALA A 13 9.94 6.68 1.72
CA ALA A 13 8.79 7.54 1.46
C ALA A 13 9.18 8.99 1.12
N ALA A 14 10.32 9.48 1.65
CA ALA A 14 10.83 10.82 1.33
C ALA A 14 11.11 11.01 -0.18
N GLY A 15 11.33 9.92 -0.91
CA GLY A 15 11.53 9.93 -2.36
C GLY A 15 10.24 9.88 -3.19
N ILE A 16 9.05 9.85 -2.57
CA ILE A 16 7.76 9.78 -3.26
C ILE A 16 7.34 11.18 -3.72
N THR A 17 7.19 11.33 -5.03
CA THR A 17 6.76 12.58 -5.68
C THR A 17 5.41 12.36 -6.37
N PRO A 18 4.69 13.41 -6.79
CA PRO A 18 3.46 13.27 -7.57
C PRO A 18 3.65 12.39 -8.83
N ALA A 19 4.74 12.59 -9.57
CA ALA A 19 5.07 11.78 -10.74
C ALA A 19 5.29 10.28 -10.41
N ARG A 20 5.83 9.98 -9.22
CA ARG A 20 5.94 8.59 -8.75
C ARG A 20 4.59 8.02 -8.34
N LEU A 21 3.71 8.80 -7.72
CA LEU A 21 2.35 8.36 -7.42
C LEU A 21 1.58 8.04 -8.72
N GLU A 22 1.66 8.89 -9.73
CA GLU A 22 1.06 8.61 -11.05
C GLU A 22 1.61 7.33 -11.68
N LYS A 23 2.92 7.11 -11.57
CA LYS A 23 3.54 5.85 -12.02
C LYS A 23 2.97 4.67 -11.25
N LEU A 24 2.85 4.77 -9.93
CA LEU A 24 2.33 3.70 -9.08
C LEU A 24 0.90 3.33 -9.44
N ILE A 25 0.02 4.30 -9.69
CA ILE A 25 -1.37 4.06 -10.09
C ILE A 25 -1.45 3.14 -11.32
N ARG A 26 -0.59 3.36 -12.30
CA ARG A 26 -0.51 2.50 -13.50
C ARG A 26 -0.01 1.07 -13.19
N LEU A 27 0.67 0.87 -12.07
CA LEU A 27 1.21 -0.42 -11.63
C LEU A 27 0.26 -1.17 -10.68
N LEU A 28 -0.69 -0.48 -10.04
CA LEU A 28 -1.62 -1.09 -9.07
C LEU A 28 -2.31 -2.35 -9.59
N PRO A 29 -2.83 -2.43 -10.84
CA PRO A 29 -3.44 -3.66 -11.34
C PRO A 29 -2.50 -4.87 -11.31
N ARG A 30 -1.21 -4.66 -11.62
CA ARG A 30 -0.20 -5.71 -11.59
C ARG A 30 0.16 -6.13 -10.17
N ILE A 31 0.27 -5.16 -9.26
CA ILE A 31 0.54 -5.42 -7.84
C ILE A 31 -0.60 -6.21 -7.22
N ARG A 32 -1.86 -5.78 -7.43
CA ARG A 32 -3.07 -6.48 -7.00
C ARG A 32 -3.09 -7.92 -7.50
N LEU A 33 -2.86 -8.14 -8.79
CA LEU A 33 -2.83 -9.49 -9.36
C LEU A 33 -1.75 -10.36 -8.69
N ALA A 34 -0.55 -9.83 -8.50
CA ALA A 34 0.55 -10.60 -7.93
C ALA A 34 0.29 -11.06 -6.49
N VAL A 35 -0.30 -10.21 -5.65
CA VAL A 35 -0.54 -10.55 -4.23
C VAL A 35 -1.68 -11.55 -4.04
N THR A 36 -2.57 -11.75 -5.02
CA THR A 36 -3.59 -12.80 -4.95
C THR A 36 -3.02 -14.22 -4.96
N GLN A 37 -1.79 -14.38 -5.47
CA GLN A 37 -1.07 -15.65 -5.52
C GLN A 37 -0.21 -15.91 -4.27
N VAL A 38 -0.21 -14.97 -3.31
CA VAL A 38 0.54 -15.10 -2.06
C VAL A 38 -0.39 -15.66 -0.99
N HIS A 39 -0.21 -16.94 -0.66
CA HIS A 39 -1.07 -17.64 0.32
C HIS A 39 -0.45 -17.68 1.72
N GLU A 40 0.85 -17.47 1.85
CA GLU A 40 1.57 -17.52 3.13
C GLU A 40 1.22 -16.34 4.05
N PHE A 41 0.71 -15.24 3.50
CA PHE A 41 0.37 -14.01 4.22
C PHE A 41 -1.10 -13.63 3.94
N PRO A 42 -2.07 -14.20 4.69
CA PRO A 42 -3.48 -14.14 4.34
C PRO A 42 -4.08 -12.71 4.35
N HIS A 43 -3.46 -11.77 5.06
CA HIS A 43 -3.91 -10.38 5.11
C HIS A 43 -3.23 -9.47 4.07
N LEU A 44 -2.22 -9.97 3.34
CA LEU A 44 -1.43 -9.13 2.46
C LEU A 44 -2.26 -8.54 1.33
N ALA A 45 -3.11 -9.35 0.69
CA ALA A 45 -3.95 -8.90 -0.41
C ALA A 45 -4.90 -7.78 0.03
N ASP A 46 -5.60 -7.94 1.16
CA ASP A 46 -6.53 -6.95 1.70
C ASP A 46 -5.81 -5.66 2.12
N GLN A 47 -4.63 -5.78 2.75
CA GLN A 47 -3.84 -4.61 3.13
C GLN A 47 -3.35 -3.85 1.90
N VAL A 48 -2.83 -4.55 0.88
CA VAL A 48 -2.43 -3.94 -0.39
C VAL A 48 -3.60 -3.25 -1.07
N GLU A 49 -4.77 -3.88 -1.08
CA GLU A 49 -5.98 -3.27 -1.65
C GLU A 49 -6.33 -1.97 -0.94
N LEU A 50 -6.36 -1.97 0.39
CA LEU A 50 -6.63 -0.75 1.15
C LEU A 50 -5.59 0.36 0.86
N LEU A 51 -4.30 0.03 0.86
CA LEU A 51 -3.25 1.01 0.55
C LEU A 51 -3.41 1.58 -0.88
N ALA A 52 -3.81 0.74 -1.84
CA ALA A 52 -4.07 1.13 -3.21
C ALA A 52 -5.28 2.08 -3.32
N GLU A 53 -6.40 1.75 -2.67
CA GLU A 53 -7.59 2.61 -2.59
C GLU A 53 -7.26 3.99 -2.02
N ILE A 54 -6.47 4.05 -0.94
CA ILE A 54 -6.05 5.31 -0.31
C ILE A 54 -5.24 6.19 -1.28
N ILE A 55 -4.37 5.58 -2.10
CA ILE A 55 -3.57 6.30 -3.09
C ILE A 55 -4.44 6.78 -4.26
N GLU A 56 -5.37 5.95 -4.72
CA GLU A 56 -6.32 6.28 -5.80
C GLU A 56 -7.26 7.42 -5.38
N ASP A 57 -7.79 7.37 -4.16
CA ASP A 57 -8.64 8.42 -3.61
C ASP A 57 -7.85 9.71 -3.36
N PHE A 58 -6.60 9.62 -2.88
CA PHE A 58 -5.71 10.79 -2.76
C PHE A 58 -5.46 11.44 -4.13
N HIS A 59 -5.12 10.64 -5.15
CA HIS A 59 -4.89 11.12 -6.51
C HIS A 59 -6.15 11.73 -7.14
N SER A 60 -7.32 11.21 -6.78
CA SER A 60 -8.62 11.74 -7.21
C SER A 60 -9.09 12.95 -6.39
N GLY A 61 -8.31 13.37 -5.38
CA GLY A 61 -8.63 14.50 -4.51
C GLY A 61 -9.74 14.22 -3.48
N LEU A 62 -10.06 12.95 -3.23
CA LEU A 62 -11.12 12.46 -2.35
C LEU A 62 -10.66 12.24 -0.89
N SER A 63 -9.34 12.12 -0.66
CA SER A 63 -8.71 11.88 0.66
C SER A 63 -7.94 13.08 1.23
N ARG A 64 -8.57 14.25 1.27
CA ARG A 64 -7.92 15.47 1.82
C ARG A 64 -7.66 15.40 3.33
N ASP A 65 -8.31 14.46 4.00
CA ASP A 65 -8.24 14.18 5.44
C ASP A 65 -7.04 13.28 5.83
N ILE A 66 -6.42 12.61 4.85
CA ILE A 66 -5.28 11.72 5.11
C ILE A 66 -3.97 12.50 5.04
N PRO A 67 -3.08 12.40 6.05
CA PRO A 67 -1.76 13.00 5.99
C PRO A 67 -0.96 12.51 4.78
N TYR A 68 -0.27 13.42 4.08
CA TYR A 68 0.56 13.04 2.93
C TYR A 68 1.60 11.97 3.26
N THR A 69 2.13 11.96 4.49
CA THR A 69 3.05 10.92 4.97
C THR A 69 2.45 9.52 4.85
N ALA A 70 1.16 9.35 5.18
CA ALA A 70 0.49 8.07 5.06
C ALA A 70 0.40 7.61 3.61
N VAL A 71 0.08 8.53 2.68
CA VAL A 71 0.05 8.25 1.24
C VAL A 71 1.45 7.91 0.72
N ALA A 72 2.47 8.65 1.14
CA ALA A 72 3.86 8.44 0.72
C ALA A 72 4.41 7.09 1.22
N GLU A 73 4.21 6.74 2.50
CA GLU A 73 4.62 5.45 3.06
C GLU A 73 3.87 4.29 2.41
N SER A 74 2.56 4.46 2.14
CA SER A 74 1.76 3.48 1.38
C SER A 74 2.31 3.27 -0.02
N ALA A 75 2.63 4.36 -0.72
CA ALA A 75 3.18 4.29 -2.05
C ALA A 75 4.56 3.63 -2.08
N PHE A 76 5.41 3.93 -1.10
CA PHE A 76 6.70 3.27 -0.94
C PHE A 76 6.54 1.76 -0.73
N ALA A 77 5.63 1.34 0.15
CA ALA A 77 5.35 -0.07 0.39
C ALA A 77 4.92 -0.79 -0.90
N LEU A 78 3.99 -0.22 -1.68
CA LEU A 78 3.54 -0.84 -2.92
C LEU A 78 4.62 -0.86 -4.02
N PHE A 79 5.48 0.16 -4.08
CA PHE A 79 6.66 0.12 -4.94
C PHE A 79 7.64 -0.99 -4.55
N TYR A 80 7.79 -1.25 -3.25
CA TYR A 80 8.65 -2.32 -2.74
C TYR A 80 8.13 -3.70 -3.17
N VAL A 81 6.83 -3.94 -2.98
CA VAL A 81 6.15 -5.16 -3.49
C VAL A 81 6.35 -5.31 -5.00
N HIS A 82 6.12 -4.23 -5.77
CA HIS A 82 6.30 -4.26 -7.22
C HIS A 82 7.74 -4.58 -7.65
N LYS A 83 8.73 -3.98 -6.99
CA LYS A 83 10.15 -4.21 -7.29
C LYS A 83 10.51 -5.68 -7.12
N HIS A 84 10.02 -6.35 -6.08
CA HIS A 84 10.27 -7.77 -5.90
C HIS A 84 9.55 -8.65 -6.93
N ILE A 85 8.35 -8.27 -7.37
CA ILE A 85 7.67 -8.94 -8.49
C ILE A 85 8.51 -8.89 -9.77
N ASP A 86 9.20 -7.79 -10.06
CA ASP A 86 10.05 -7.66 -11.26
C ASP A 86 11.43 -8.32 -11.11
N ILE A 87 11.97 -8.40 -9.88
CA ILE A 87 13.32 -8.93 -9.62
C ILE A 87 13.33 -10.45 -9.42
N ILE A 88 12.23 -11.03 -8.95
CA ILE A 88 12.15 -12.47 -8.67
C ILE A 88 11.64 -13.19 -9.93
N PRO A 89 12.51 -13.84 -10.73
CA PRO A 89 12.02 -14.88 -11.63
C PRO A 89 11.35 -15.97 -10.79
N ASP A 90 10.27 -16.59 -11.31
CA ASP A 90 9.33 -17.51 -10.65
C ASP A 90 9.93 -18.76 -9.93
N HIS A 91 11.25 -18.83 -9.72
CA HIS A 91 12.01 -20.02 -9.33
C HIS A 91 12.48 -20.05 -7.86
N ILE A 92 12.24 -19.02 -7.03
CA ILE A 92 12.62 -19.04 -5.60
C ILE A 92 11.38 -18.88 -4.69
N PRO A 93 10.78 -20.00 -4.23
CA PRO A 93 9.72 -19.96 -3.23
C PRO A 93 10.21 -19.35 -1.90
N GLY A 94 9.51 -18.33 -1.40
CA GLY A 94 9.67 -17.80 -0.03
C GLY A 94 10.65 -16.63 0.17
N MET A 95 11.53 -16.31 -0.78
CA MET A 95 12.44 -15.16 -0.68
C MET A 95 11.71 -13.87 -1.10
N GLY A 96 11.77 -12.79 -0.30
CA GLY A 96 11.16 -11.48 -0.58
C GLY A 96 9.72 -11.28 -0.06
N ARG A 97 8.91 -12.34 0.02
CA ARG A 97 7.49 -12.23 0.44
C ARG A 97 7.29 -11.81 1.90
N ALA A 98 8.17 -12.26 2.79
CA ALA A 98 8.10 -11.93 4.22
C ALA A 98 8.39 -10.45 4.49
N ASP A 99 9.36 -9.87 3.78
CA ASP A 99 9.71 -8.45 3.89
C ASP A 99 8.61 -7.57 3.31
N ASP A 100 8.07 -7.96 2.15
CA ASP A 100 6.92 -7.29 1.52
C ASP A 100 5.72 -7.23 2.48
N ALA A 101 5.38 -8.37 3.10
CA ALA A 101 4.31 -8.44 4.08
C ALA A 101 4.61 -7.61 5.33
N ALA A 102 5.83 -7.66 5.85
CA ALA A 102 6.23 -6.87 7.01
C ALA A 102 6.14 -5.36 6.76
N ILE A 103 6.57 -4.89 5.59
CA ILE A 103 6.49 -3.48 5.20
C ILE A 103 5.04 -3.03 5.05
N VAL A 104 4.23 -3.77 4.29
CA VAL A 104 2.81 -3.45 4.07
C VAL A 104 2.05 -3.46 5.39
N THR A 105 2.22 -4.50 6.22
CA THR A 105 1.58 -4.58 7.54
C THR A 105 2.03 -3.44 8.46
N THR A 106 3.31 -3.06 8.42
CA THR A 106 3.81 -1.94 9.24
C THR A 106 3.15 -0.62 8.86
N VAL A 107 3.03 -0.32 7.57
CA VAL A 107 2.33 0.90 7.10
C VAL A 107 0.85 0.84 7.47
N PHE A 108 0.19 -0.29 7.23
CA PHE A 108 -1.20 -0.51 7.59
C PHE A 108 -1.46 -0.24 9.08
N GLU A 109 -0.67 -0.84 9.98
CA GLU A 109 -0.85 -0.65 11.42
C GLU A 109 -0.49 0.78 11.88
N ASN A 110 0.49 1.43 11.25
CA ASN A 110 0.88 2.81 11.59
C ASN A 110 -0.24 3.84 11.29
N TYR A 111 -1.04 3.59 10.26
CA TYR A 111 -2.09 4.51 9.79
C TYR A 111 -3.51 3.94 9.84
N LYS A 112 -3.70 2.82 10.56
CA LYS A 112 -4.98 2.13 10.68
C LYS A 112 -6.14 3.04 11.07
N GLN A 113 -5.92 3.94 12.04
CA GLN A 113 -6.94 4.85 12.53
C GLN A 113 -7.35 5.91 11.46
N PRO A 114 -6.40 6.67 10.86
CA PRO A 114 -6.70 7.51 9.71
C PRO A 114 -7.40 6.79 8.56
N PHE A 115 -6.93 5.60 8.18
CA PHE A 115 -7.52 4.82 7.08
C PHE A 115 -8.95 4.39 7.40
N LEU A 116 -9.20 3.89 8.61
CA LEU A 116 -10.54 3.52 9.05
C LEU A 116 -11.49 4.73 9.03
N ALA A 117 -11.05 5.88 9.54
CA ALA A 117 -11.85 7.10 9.51
C ALA A 117 -12.21 7.51 8.07
N HIS A 118 -11.24 7.45 7.16
CA HIS A 118 -11.43 7.77 5.75
C HIS A 118 -12.44 6.83 5.07
N VAL A 119 -12.27 5.51 5.23
CA VAL A 119 -13.17 4.50 4.66
C VAL A 119 -14.59 4.66 5.18
N LEU A 120 -14.77 4.90 6.49
CA LEU A 120 -16.09 5.14 7.07
C LEU A 120 -16.73 6.41 6.51
N ALA A 121 -15.97 7.50 6.38
CA ALA A 121 -16.44 8.74 5.78
C ALA A 121 -16.79 8.57 4.29
N GLN A 122 -16.06 7.76 3.54
CA GLN A 122 -16.35 7.45 2.14
C GLN A 122 -17.63 6.62 2.01
N ARG A 123 -17.81 5.59 2.85
CA ARG A 123 -19.04 4.77 2.88
C ARG A 123 -20.28 5.56 3.24
N ALA A 124 -20.17 6.56 4.13
CA ALA A 124 -21.27 7.46 4.43
C ALA A 124 -21.63 8.40 3.26
N ARG A 125 -20.69 8.64 2.32
CA ARG A 125 -20.88 9.51 1.15
C ARG A 125 -21.46 8.78 -0.06
N LYS A 126 -21.19 7.48 -0.23
CA LYS A 126 -21.82 6.66 -1.27
C LYS A 126 -23.20 6.20 -0.75
N PRO A 127 -24.33 6.64 -1.35
CA PRO A 127 -25.61 6.04 -1.01
C PRO A 127 -25.53 4.55 -1.31
N VAL A 128 -26.13 3.71 -0.46
CA VAL A 128 -26.30 2.29 -0.76
C VAL A 128 -27.06 2.22 -2.08
N GLU A 129 -26.39 1.82 -3.16
CA GLU A 129 -27.09 1.43 -4.38
C GLU A 129 -27.91 0.19 -3.99
N GLY A 130 -29.23 0.37 -3.90
CA GLY A 130 -30.20 -0.64 -3.53
C GLY A 130 -30.55 -1.59 -4.66
#